data_AF-A0A7K4M2H6-F1
#
_entry.id   AF-A0A7K4M2H6-F1
#
_cell.length_a   1.000
_cell.length_b   1.000
_cell.length_c   1.000
_cell.angle_alpha   90.00
_cell.angle_beta   90.00
_cell.angle_gamma   90.00
#
_symmetry.space_group_name_H-M   'P 1'
#
loop_
_entity.id
_entity.type
_entity.pdbx_description
1 polymer ?
#
loop_
_entity_poly.entity_id
_entity_poly.type
_entity_poly.pdbx_seq_one_letter_code
_entity_poly.pdbx_strand_id
1 'polypeptide(L)' 'IAAATRIETPPQSTTAKKGETVTFRCGAAFDPDLAPRGIEWRRDGHLLRETADSDKYGRSGG' A
#
# COMPACT_ATOMS: atom_id res chain seq x y z
N ILE A 1 -8.18 -13.99 -25.84
CA ILE A 1 -7.36 -12.78 -25.64
C ILE A 1 -7.20 -12.62 -24.14
N ALA A 2 -6.00 -12.87 -23.58
CA ALA A 2 -5.74 -12.63 -22.16
C ALA A 2 -5.77 -11.11 -21.90
N ALA A 3 -6.37 -10.68 -20.80
CA ALA A 3 -6.49 -9.27 -20.46
C ALA A 3 -5.22 -8.83 -19.73
N ALA A 4 -4.51 -7.84 -20.28
CA ALA A 4 -3.29 -7.34 -19.65
C ALA A 4 -3.56 -6.73 -18.26
N THR A 5 -2.59 -6.90 -17.36
CA THR A 5 -2.57 -6.24 -16.06
C THR A 5 -2.56 -4.73 -16.24
N ARG A 6 -3.46 -4.03 -15.55
CA ARG A 6 -3.57 -2.57 -15.59
C ARG A 6 -4.01 -2.00 -14.26
N ILE A 7 -3.59 -0.78 -13.98
CA ILE A 7 -4.15 0.03 -12.89
C ILE A 7 -5.50 0.57 -13.37
N GLU A 8 -6.57 0.25 -12.65
CA GLU A 8 -7.91 0.78 -12.91
C GLU A 8 -8.18 2.04 -12.10
N THR A 9 -7.71 2.05 -10.84
CA THR A 9 -7.85 3.18 -9.94
C THR A 9 -6.47 3.59 -9.44
N PRO A 10 -5.85 4.65 -10.02
CA PRO A 10 -4.56 5.12 -9.56
C PRO A 10 -4.68 5.85 -8.21
N PRO A 11 -3.66 5.76 -7.35
CA PRO A 11 -3.60 6.58 -6.15
C PRO A 11 -3.61 8.07 -6.50
N GLN A 12 -4.28 8.85 -5.66
CA GLN A 12 -4.41 10.29 -5.86
C GLN A 12 -3.35 11.04 -5.07
N SER A 13 -2.79 12.09 -5.68
CA SER A 13 -1.90 13.02 -4.98
C SER A 13 -2.70 13.72 -3.88
N THR A 14 -2.19 13.70 -2.66
CA THR A 14 -2.88 14.25 -1.49
C THR A 14 -1.96 15.21 -0.75
N THR A 15 -2.49 16.38 -0.38
CA THR A 15 -1.84 17.31 0.56
C THR A 15 -2.54 17.17 1.90
N ALA A 16 -1.79 16.92 2.97
CA ALA A 16 -2.33 16.76 4.32
C ALA A 16 -1.55 17.62 5.31
N LYS A 17 -2.19 17.98 6.42
CA LYS A 17 -1.53 18.73 7.50
C LYS A 17 -0.62 17.80 8.29
N LYS A 18 0.39 18.39 8.94
CA LYS A 18 1.27 17.65 9.86
C LYS A 18 0.43 16.99 10.95
N GLY A 19 0.58 15.68 11.11
CA GLY A 19 -0.15 14.86 12.09
C GLY A 19 -1.45 14.26 11.58
N GLU A 20 -1.90 14.60 10.36
CA GLU A 20 -3.04 13.91 9.73
C GLU A 20 -2.62 12.55 9.17
N THR A 21 -3.56 11.59 9.25
CA THR A 21 -3.39 10.29 8.62
C THR A 21 -3.88 10.35 7.17
N VAL A 22 -3.06 9.86 6.24
CA VAL A 22 -3.39 9.78 4.81
C VAL A 22 -3.52 8.32 4.39
N THR A 23 -4.58 8.01 3.64
CA THR A 23 -4.80 6.69 3.06
C THR A 23 -4.72 6.77 1.54
N PHE A 24 -3.73 6.11 0.95
CA PHE A 24 -3.67 5.92 -0.50
C PHE A 24 -4.42 4.63 -0.89
N ARG A 25 -5.15 4.68 -2.00
CA ARG A 25 -5.88 3.54 -2.55
C ARG A 25 -5.40 3.26 -3.97
N CYS A 26 -5.26 1.98 -4.32
CA CYS A 26 -4.91 1.55 -5.67
C CYS A 26 -5.78 0.34 -6.04
N GLY A 27 -6.42 0.39 -7.20
CA GLY A 27 -7.19 -0.71 -7.77
C GLY A 27 -6.53 -1.18 -9.05
N ALA A 28 -6.33 -2.48 -9.20
CA ALA A 28 -5.72 -3.07 -10.38
C ALA A 28 -6.51 -4.31 -10.84
N ALA A 29 -6.67 -4.43 -12.15
CA ALA A 29 -7.07 -5.67 -12.79
C ALA A 29 -5.80 -6.45 -13.16
N PHE A 30 -5.75 -7.71 -12.75
CA PHE A 30 -4.62 -8.59 -13.05
C PHE A 30 -4.95 -9.50 -14.23
N ASP A 31 -3.94 -9.73 -15.06
CA ASP A 31 -3.97 -10.82 -16.01
C ASP A 31 -4.16 -12.14 -15.24
N PRO A 32 -5.17 -12.97 -15.57
CA PRO A 32 -5.43 -14.22 -14.88
C PRO A 32 -4.28 -15.22 -15.00
N ASP A 33 -3.49 -15.15 -16.07
CA ASP A 33 -2.37 -16.07 -16.34
C ASP A 33 -1.06 -15.61 -15.67
N LEU A 34 -1.04 -14.41 -15.07
CA LEU A 34 0.12 -13.86 -14.38
C LEU A 34 0.11 -14.23 -12.89
N ALA A 35 1.13 -14.97 -12.47
CA ALA A 35 1.39 -15.30 -11.07
C ALA A 35 2.90 -15.17 -10.73
N PRO A 36 3.27 -14.62 -9.56
CA PRO A 36 2.40 -14.02 -8.54
C PRO A 36 1.86 -12.65 -8.95
N ARG A 37 0.69 -12.29 -8.40
CA ARG A 37 0.02 -10.99 -8.62
C ARG A 37 -0.14 -10.26 -7.30
N GLY A 38 0.01 -8.94 -7.32
CA GLY A 38 -0.11 -8.09 -6.15
C GLY A 38 0.15 -6.63 -6.46
N ILE A 39 -0.18 -5.77 -5.50
CA ILE A 39 0.14 -4.35 -5.52
C ILE A 39 1.31 -4.14 -4.56
N GLU A 40 2.36 -3.48 -5.05
CA GLU A 40 3.53 -3.12 -4.25
C GLU A 40 3.58 -1.59 -4.09
N TRP A 41 3.76 -1.12 -2.87
CA TRP A 41 3.90 0.30 -2.57
C TRP A 41 5.37 0.67 -2.39
N ARG A 42 5.79 1.76 -3.02
CA ARG A 42 7.15 2.28 -2.91
C ARG A 42 7.15 3.74 -2.50
N ARG A 43 8.11 4.13 -1.68
CA ARG A 43 8.42 5.52 -1.34
C ARG A 43 9.84 5.79 -1.82
N ASP A 44 10.00 6.78 -2.68
CA ASP A 44 11.31 7.18 -3.24
C ASP A 44 12.09 5.98 -3.81
N GLY A 45 11.39 5.11 -4.54
CA GLY A 45 11.95 3.89 -5.15
C GLY A 45 12.11 2.68 -4.20
N HIS A 46 12.02 2.90 -2.89
CA HIS A 46 12.20 1.87 -1.87
C HIS A 46 10.86 1.21 -1.51
N LEU A 47 10.88 -0.12 -1.33
CA LEU A 47 9.71 -0.87 -0.89
C LEU A 47 9.23 -0.35 0.47
N LEU A 48 7.97 0.08 0.54
CA LEU A 48 7.31 0.32 1.81
C LEU A 48 6.99 -1.01 2.45
N ARG A 49 7.73 -1.34 3.49
CA ARG A 49 7.35 -2.40 4.42
C ARG A 49 6.34 -1.81 5.39
N GLU A 50 5.31 -2.58 5.73
CA GLU A 50 4.51 -2.30 6.91
C GLU A 50 5.48 -2.24 8.09
N THR A 51 5.76 -1.02 8.58
CA THR A 51 6.40 -0.87 9.88
C THR A 51 5.40 -1.42 10.88
N ALA A 52 5.72 -2.56 11.50
CA ALA A 52 5.02 -3.00 12.69
C ALA A 52 5.05 -1.82 13.65
N ASP A 53 3.89 -1.19 13.85
CA ASP A 53 3.69 -0.08 14.76
C ASP A 53 4.17 -0.56 16.14
N SER A 54 5.42 -0.24 16.49
CA SER A 54 6.14 -0.85 17.61
C SER A 54 5.82 -0.17 18.95
N ASP A 55 4.72 0.57 19.03
CA ASP A 55 4.37 1.40 20.19
C ASP A 55 3.15 0.88 20.96
N LYS A 56 2.90 -0.44 20.93
CA LYS A 56 1.77 -1.08 21.62
C LYS A 56 2.17 -2.24 22.52
N TYR A 57 3.20 -2.10 23.35
CA TYR A 57 3.35 -2.95 24.54
C TYR A 57 3.76 -2.15 25.78
N GLY A 58 2.85 -1.30 26.26
CA GLY A 58 2.82 -0.95 27.68
C GLY A 58 2.34 -2.17 28.48
N ARG A 59 3.25 -3.05 28.90
CA ARG A 59 2.94 -4.03 29.96
C ARG A 59 2.85 -3.27 31.28
N SER A 60 1.64 -2.91 31.67
CA SER A 60 1.32 -2.75 33.09
C SER A 60 1.43 -4.12 33.75
N GLY A 61 2.24 -4.25 34.80
CA GLY A 61 2.22 -5.41 35.69
C GLY A 61 3.59 -5.78 36.24
N GLY A 62 3.85 -5.36 37.48
CA GLY A 62 4.98 -5.72 38.34
C GLY A 62 4.93 -4.92 39.62
#